data_AF-A0A250JLX1-F1
#
_entry.id   AF-A0A250JLX1-F1
#
_cell.length_a   1.000
_cell.length_b   1.000
_cell.length_c   1.000
_cell.angle_alpha   90.00
_cell.angle_beta   90.00
_cell.angle_gamma   90.00
#
_symmetry.space_group_name_H-M   'P 1'
#
loop_
_entity.id
_entity.type
_entity.pdbx_description
1 polymer ?
#
loop_
_entity_poly.entity_id
_entity_poly.type
_entity_poly.pdbx_seq_one_letter_code
_entity_poly.pdbx_strand_id
1 'polypeptide(L)'
;MRRRILEGLLALALLTGCNEVRQVRLTFGAEGEGLDGFLCREDDGAYVLSRAAPAGGGDVPTSLVIDFVRLGGLPGCRSGQLVSWCADHDCAVMPEHRVCIPAPLPDITGLPRAEAREAVREALRSLSGASISSEAPEEFIIVRTTATLQSCDELAASGGGLAALREEALVGCAYSCPVELNAIEGDVYLGFDTLTEQCAQGVRVCASGDLHWRP
;
A
#
# COMPACT_ATOMS: atom_id res chain seq x y z
N MET A 1 -9.27 37.93 -43.77
CA MET A 1 -9.12 38.07 -42.30
C MET A 1 -9.61 36.85 -41.50
N ARG A 2 -10.77 36.25 -41.78
CA ARG A 2 -11.30 35.08 -41.03
C ARG A 2 -10.38 33.84 -40.96
N ARG A 3 -9.55 33.58 -41.98
CA ARG A 3 -8.72 32.37 -42.05
C ARG A 3 -7.50 32.39 -41.11
N ARG A 4 -6.93 33.57 -40.83
CA ARG A 4 -5.78 33.72 -39.92
C ARG A 4 -6.14 33.69 -38.44
N ILE A 5 -7.41 33.91 -38.09
CA ILE A 5 -7.90 33.83 -36.70
C ILE A 5 -8.10 32.36 -36.29
N LEU A 6 -8.49 31.48 -37.23
CA LEU A 6 -8.68 30.06 -36.96
C LEU A 6 -7.35 29.32 -36.71
N GLU A 7 -6.29 29.68 -37.44
CA GLU A 7 -4.96 29.05 -37.30
C GLU A 7 -4.29 29.44 -35.97
N GLY A 8 -4.54 30.65 -35.46
CA GLY A 8 -4.03 31.07 -34.14
C GLY A 8 -4.70 30.37 -32.96
N LEU A 9 -5.98 30.00 -33.07
CA LEU A 9 -6.72 29.30 -32.03
C LEU A 9 -6.35 27.80 -31.94
N LEU A 10 -6.03 27.16 -33.06
CA LEU A 10 -5.59 25.75 -33.05
C LEU A 10 -4.20 25.58 -32.41
N ALA A 11 -3.30 26.55 -32.58
CA ALA A 11 -1.96 26.50 -31.99
C ALA A 11 -1.99 26.73 -30.46
N LEU A 12 -2.95 27.50 -29.95
CA LEU A 12 -3.12 27.73 -28.51
C LEU A 12 -3.76 26.52 -27.79
N ALA A 13 -4.61 25.75 -28.48
CA ALA A 13 -5.22 24.53 -27.94
C ALA A 13 -4.22 23.37 -27.78
N LEU A 14 -3.11 23.37 -28.52
CA LEU A 14 -2.08 22.32 -28.44
C LEU A 14 -1.06 22.55 -27.31
N LEU A 15 -1.07 23.70 -26.64
CA LEU A 15 -0.14 24.04 -25.55
C LEU A 15 -0.71 23.86 -24.14
N THR A 16 -1.97 23.38 -24.00
CA THR A 16 -2.67 23.32 -22.70
C THR A 16 -2.84 21.91 -22.12
N GLY A 17 -2.10 20.90 -22.59
CA GLY A 17 -2.37 19.51 -22.19
C GLY A 17 -1.18 18.61 -21.88
N CYS A 18 0.05 19.12 -21.76
CA CYS A 18 1.13 18.31 -21.21
C CYS A 18 1.00 18.29 -19.68
N ASN A 19 0.09 17.46 -19.16
CA ASN A 19 0.16 17.09 -17.76
C ASN A 19 1.49 16.35 -17.55
N GLU A 20 2.38 16.92 -16.75
CA GLU A 20 3.63 16.29 -16.35
C GLU A 20 3.28 15.06 -15.50
N VAL A 21 3.23 13.88 -16.12
CA VAL A 21 2.94 12.62 -15.43
C VAL A 21 4.21 12.21 -14.67
N ARG A 22 4.28 12.55 -13.38
CA ARG A 22 5.36 12.11 -12.50
C ARG A 22 5.17 10.63 -12.17
N GLN A 23 6.15 9.81 -12.54
CA GLN A 23 6.11 8.38 -12.24
C GLN A 23 6.60 8.14 -10.81
N VAL A 24 5.67 7.80 -9.92
CA VAL A 24 5.99 7.29 -8.59
C VAL A 24 6.00 5.77 -8.62
N ARG A 25 7.04 5.18 -8.02
CA ARG A 25 7.23 3.74 -7.85
C ARG A 25 7.20 3.40 -6.37
N LEU A 26 6.67 2.24 -6.00
CA LEU A 26 6.88 1.72 -4.64
C LEU A 26 8.13 0.87 -4.56
N THR A 27 8.73 0.83 -3.38
CA THR A 27 9.82 -0.09 -3.06
C THR A 27 9.73 -0.52 -1.59
N PHE A 28 10.11 -1.76 -1.31
CA PHE A 28 10.30 -2.25 0.07
C PHE A 28 11.79 -2.22 0.48
N GLY A 29 12.60 -1.45 -0.25
CA GLY A 29 14.05 -1.46 -0.14
C GLY A 29 14.69 -2.53 -1.04
N ALA A 30 16.01 -2.44 -1.20
CA ALA A 30 16.75 -3.32 -2.11
C ALA A 30 16.83 -4.76 -1.58
N GLU A 31 16.87 -4.91 -0.26
CA GLU A 31 17.02 -6.19 0.46
C GLU A 31 15.73 -6.60 1.19
N GLY A 32 14.63 -5.86 1.00
CA GLY A 32 13.34 -6.13 1.64
C GLY A 32 13.28 -5.65 3.09
N GLU A 33 14.01 -4.59 3.40
CA GLU A 33 14.05 -3.91 4.71
C GLU A 33 12.65 -3.47 5.16
N GLY A 34 11.75 -3.18 4.21
CA GLY A 34 10.38 -2.76 4.45
C GLY A 34 9.39 -3.90 4.70
N LEU A 35 9.82 -5.16 4.58
CA LEU A 35 8.93 -6.33 4.57
C LEU A 35 8.57 -6.86 5.96
N ASP A 36 9.02 -6.22 7.04
CA ASP A 36 8.84 -6.77 8.39
C ASP A 36 7.36 -6.99 8.77
N GLY A 37 6.44 -6.17 8.23
CA GLY A 37 4.99 -6.35 8.42
C GLY A 37 4.38 -7.54 7.68
N PHE A 38 5.06 -8.10 6.67
CA PHE A 38 4.71 -9.36 6.00
C PHE A 38 5.34 -10.59 6.68
N LEU A 39 6.25 -10.34 7.62
CA LEU A 39 6.99 -11.34 8.39
C LEU A 39 6.59 -11.29 9.88
N CYS A 40 5.44 -10.67 10.18
CA CYS A 40 4.91 -10.68 11.53
C CYS A 40 4.53 -12.10 11.95
N ARG A 41 4.71 -12.37 13.24
CA ARG A 41 4.28 -13.58 13.92
C ARG A 41 3.12 -13.28 14.85
N GLU A 42 2.33 -14.31 15.09
CA GLU A 42 1.37 -14.40 16.20
C GLU A 42 2.10 -14.63 17.53
N ASP A 43 1.33 -14.61 18.62
CA ASP A 43 1.82 -14.92 19.98
C ASP A 43 2.34 -16.36 20.12
N ASP A 44 1.83 -17.30 19.31
CA ASP A 44 2.31 -18.68 19.28
C ASP A 44 3.60 -18.86 18.45
N GLY A 45 4.09 -17.79 17.85
CA GLY A 45 5.29 -17.76 17.02
C GLY A 45 5.08 -18.17 15.56
N ALA A 46 3.89 -18.56 15.13
CA ALA A 46 3.61 -18.81 13.70
C ALA A 46 3.59 -17.48 12.92
N TYR A 47 3.96 -17.51 11.64
CA TYR A 47 3.77 -16.32 10.77
C TYR A 47 2.30 -16.04 10.55
N VAL A 48 1.90 -14.77 10.53
CA VAL A 48 0.52 -14.36 10.22
C VAL A 48 0.11 -14.85 8.83
N LEU A 49 1.03 -14.82 7.85
CA LEU A 49 0.82 -15.33 6.50
C LEU A 49 0.47 -16.83 6.45
N SER A 50 0.97 -17.62 7.41
CA SER A 50 0.74 -19.07 7.46
C SER A 50 -0.70 -19.45 7.83
N ARG A 51 -1.56 -18.52 8.27
CA ARG A 51 -2.98 -18.78 8.59
C ARG A 51 -3.75 -19.44 7.44
N ALA A 52 -3.32 -19.20 6.20
CA ALA A 52 -3.98 -19.70 4.99
C ALA A 52 -3.06 -20.54 4.11
N ALA A 53 -1.98 -21.07 4.67
CA ALA A 53 -1.11 -22.01 3.96
C ALA A 53 -1.95 -23.22 3.47
N PRO A 54 -1.93 -23.53 2.16
CA PRO A 54 -2.68 -24.65 1.63
C PRO A 54 -2.24 -25.98 2.24
N ALA A 55 -3.20 -26.89 2.47
CA ALA A 55 -2.87 -28.25 2.87
C ALA A 55 -2.09 -28.95 1.74
N GLY A 56 -0.80 -29.20 1.96
CA GLY A 56 0.11 -29.77 0.96
C GLY A 56 1.17 -28.80 0.42
N GLY A 57 1.20 -27.55 0.91
CA GLY A 57 2.14 -26.52 0.49
C GLY A 57 1.73 -25.81 -0.80
N GLY A 58 2.49 -24.78 -1.17
CA GLY A 58 2.23 -23.91 -2.31
C GLY A 58 1.85 -22.50 -1.89
N ASP A 59 1.69 -21.60 -2.86
CA ASP A 59 1.47 -20.18 -2.57
C ASP A 59 0.12 -19.95 -1.87
N VAL A 60 0.13 -19.02 -0.92
CA VAL A 60 -1.05 -18.49 -0.24
C VAL A 60 -1.79 -17.58 -1.21
N PRO A 61 -3.10 -17.79 -1.47
CA PRO A 61 -3.87 -17.01 -2.43
C PRO A 61 -4.22 -15.63 -1.85
N THR A 62 -3.26 -14.72 -1.88
CA THR A 62 -3.39 -13.34 -1.37
C THR A 62 -3.69 -12.34 -2.48
N SER A 63 -4.32 -11.24 -2.09
CA SER A 63 -4.36 -9.99 -2.87
C SER A 63 -3.60 -8.90 -2.12
N LEU A 64 -3.04 -7.97 -2.87
CA LEU A 64 -2.46 -6.75 -2.33
C LEU A 64 -3.36 -5.57 -2.64
N VAL A 65 -3.71 -4.85 -1.59
CA VAL A 65 -4.52 -3.64 -1.65
C VAL A 65 -3.62 -2.46 -1.35
N ILE A 66 -3.52 -1.56 -2.32
CA ILE A 66 -2.74 -0.34 -2.23
C ILE A 66 -3.69 0.82 -2.01
N ASP A 67 -3.53 1.45 -0.84
CA ASP A 67 -4.33 2.55 -0.35
C ASP A 67 -3.56 3.86 -0.35
N PHE A 68 -4.27 4.93 -0.69
CA PHE A 68 -3.83 6.31 -0.50
C PHE A 68 -4.66 6.86 0.65
N VAL A 69 -4.01 7.21 1.76
CA VAL A 69 -4.70 7.70 2.95
C VAL A 69 -4.38 9.18 3.12
N ARG A 70 -5.41 10.03 3.04
CA ARG A 70 -5.31 11.46 3.32
C ARG A 70 -4.90 11.66 4.77
N LEU A 71 -4.05 12.65 5.03
CA LEU A 71 -3.61 12.96 6.40
C LEU A 71 -4.16 14.31 6.90
N GLY A 72 -4.56 15.23 6.00
CA GLY A 72 -4.95 16.58 6.40
C GLY A 72 -3.81 17.41 7.00
N GLY A 73 -2.55 17.01 6.81
CA GLY A 73 -1.35 17.68 7.32
C GLY A 73 -0.13 16.77 7.32
N LEU A 74 0.94 17.16 8.02
CA LEU A 74 2.23 16.47 8.00
C LEU A 74 2.60 15.91 9.39
N PRO A 75 2.18 14.67 9.72
CA PRO A 75 2.65 13.98 10.92
C PRO A 75 4.09 13.46 10.77
N GLY A 76 4.64 12.91 11.86
CA GLY A 76 5.87 12.12 11.82
C GLY A 76 5.65 10.72 11.22
N CYS A 77 6.73 10.03 10.84
CA CYS A 77 6.64 8.73 10.14
C CYS A 77 6.42 7.49 11.04
N ARG A 78 6.65 7.61 12.36
CA ARG A 78 6.53 6.44 13.25
C ARG A 78 5.08 6.06 13.45
N SER A 79 4.79 4.76 13.57
CA SER A 79 3.42 4.24 13.74
C SER A 79 2.66 4.98 14.85
N GLY A 80 3.29 5.17 16.02
CA GLY A 80 2.66 5.88 17.14
C GLY A 80 2.36 7.36 16.87
N GLN A 81 3.14 8.03 16.04
CA GLN A 81 2.89 9.43 15.64
C GLN A 81 1.73 9.53 14.65
N LEU A 82 1.66 8.60 13.69
CA LEU A 82 0.55 8.53 12.73
C LEU A 82 -0.77 8.20 13.43
N VAL A 83 -0.78 7.20 14.29
CA VAL A 83 -1.96 6.82 15.08
C VAL A 83 -2.44 8.00 15.93
N SER A 84 -1.51 8.67 16.64
CA SER A 84 -1.87 9.85 17.44
C SER A 84 -2.40 11.00 16.59
N TRP A 85 -1.87 11.19 15.38
CA TRP A 85 -2.34 12.23 14.47
C TRP A 85 -3.76 11.95 13.97
N CYS A 86 -4.02 10.73 13.55
CA CYS A 86 -5.32 10.29 13.02
C CYS A 86 -6.42 10.18 14.09
N ALA A 87 -6.06 10.24 15.38
CA ALA A 87 -7.04 10.38 16.46
C ALA A 87 -7.71 11.77 16.46
N ASP A 88 -7.00 12.81 15.99
CA ASP A 88 -7.47 14.20 15.99
C ASP A 88 -7.73 14.76 14.57
N HIS A 89 -7.38 14.00 13.52
CA HIS A 89 -7.51 14.39 12.12
C HIS A 89 -8.24 13.31 11.33
N ASP A 90 -9.00 13.73 10.31
CA ASP A 90 -9.74 12.81 9.44
C ASP A 90 -8.79 12.10 8.48
N CYS A 91 -8.14 11.05 8.96
CA CYS A 91 -7.36 10.15 8.14
C CYS A 91 -8.28 9.18 7.41
N ALA A 92 -8.43 9.38 6.10
CA ALA A 92 -9.36 8.60 5.30
C ALA A 92 -8.68 8.03 4.05
N VAL A 93 -8.96 6.76 3.77
CA VAL A 93 -8.64 6.16 2.48
C VAL A 93 -9.38 6.90 1.38
N MET A 94 -8.69 7.13 0.26
CA MET A 94 -9.27 7.66 -0.98
C MET A 94 -9.72 6.48 -1.86
N PRO A 95 -10.99 6.06 -1.81
CA PRO A 95 -11.46 4.86 -2.51
C PRO A 95 -11.25 4.93 -4.03
N GLU A 96 -11.30 6.13 -4.61
CA GLU A 96 -11.08 6.40 -6.04
C GLU A 96 -9.66 6.09 -6.52
N HIS A 97 -8.68 6.06 -5.61
CA HIS A 97 -7.28 5.75 -5.92
C HIS A 97 -6.84 4.36 -5.45
N ARG A 98 -7.73 3.61 -4.80
CA ARG A 98 -7.38 2.29 -4.26
C ARG A 98 -7.18 1.29 -5.39
N VAL A 99 -6.07 0.55 -5.34
CA VAL A 99 -5.73 -0.50 -6.30
C VAL A 99 -5.75 -1.85 -5.62
N CYS A 100 -6.28 -2.88 -6.29
CA CYS A 100 -6.15 -4.27 -5.85
C CYS A 100 -5.44 -5.09 -6.93
N ILE A 101 -4.46 -5.89 -6.51
CA ILE A 101 -3.65 -6.74 -7.39
C ILE A 101 -3.67 -8.17 -6.83
N PRO A 102 -4.10 -9.18 -7.60
CA PRO A 102 -3.89 -10.57 -7.23
C PRO A 102 -2.39 -10.84 -7.15
N ALA A 103 -1.91 -11.26 -5.98
CA ALA A 103 -0.49 -11.38 -5.70
C ALA A 103 -0.30 -12.51 -4.69
N PRO A 104 -0.26 -13.78 -5.15
CA PRO A 104 -0.05 -14.91 -4.27
C PRO A 104 1.33 -14.80 -3.61
N LEU A 105 1.37 -15.01 -2.29
CA LEU A 105 2.59 -14.95 -1.49
C LEU A 105 3.06 -16.37 -1.17
N PRO A 106 4.38 -16.60 -1.04
CA PRO A 106 4.90 -17.93 -0.80
C PRO A 106 4.47 -18.46 0.57
N ASP A 107 4.29 -19.76 0.68
CA ASP A 107 4.21 -20.41 1.99
C ASP A 107 5.58 -20.36 2.67
N ILE A 108 5.65 -19.54 3.73
CA ILE A 108 6.85 -19.34 4.54
C ILE A 108 6.82 -20.15 5.85
N THR A 109 5.89 -21.09 5.97
CA THR A 109 5.71 -21.90 7.17
C THR A 109 7.00 -22.65 7.51
N GLY A 110 7.52 -22.43 8.72
CA GLY A 110 8.73 -23.07 9.22
C GLY A 110 10.05 -22.51 8.65
N LEU A 111 10.02 -21.54 7.75
CA LEU A 111 11.25 -20.91 7.25
C LEU A 111 11.91 -20.04 8.33
N PRO A 112 13.26 -20.00 8.39
CA PRO A 112 13.98 -18.95 9.10
C PRO A 112 13.63 -17.57 8.55
N ARG A 113 13.62 -16.54 9.41
CA ARG A 113 13.16 -15.19 9.03
C ARG A 113 13.89 -14.60 7.81
N ALA A 114 15.20 -14.82 7.69
CA ALA A 114 15.97 -14.33 6.56
C ALA A 114 15.53 -14.97 5.23
N GLU A 115 15.25 -16.28 5.23
CA GLU A 115 14.75 -17.02 4.07
C GLU A 115 13.31 -16.63 3.74
N ALA A 116 12.46 -16.47 4.76
CA ALA A 116 11.09 -15.98 4.59
C ALA A 116 11.07 -14.57 3.97
N ARG A 117 11.96 -13.66 4.42
CA ARG A 117 12.10 -12.32 3.85
C ARG A 117 12.45 -12.38 2.37
N GLU A 118 13.43 -13.19 2.01
CA GLU A 118 13.86 -13.32 0.62
C GLU A 118 12.74 -13.89 -0.26
N ALA A 119 12.01 -14.90 0.22
CA ALA A 119 10.88 -15.47 -0.50
C ALA A 119 9.76 -14.43 -0.75
N VAL A 120 9.37 -13.69 0.29
CA VAL A 120 8.35 -12.62 0.16
C VAL A 120 8.85 -11.49 -0.74
N ARG A 121 10.13 -11.11 -0.63
CA ARG A 121 10.75 -10.10 -1.50
C ARG A 121 10.71 -10.49 -2.96
N GLU A 122 10.98 -11.76 -3.28
CA GLU A 122 10.91 -12.27 -4.65
C GLU A 122 9.48 -12.15 -5.20
N ALA A 123 8.48 -12.59 -4.43
CA ALA A 123 7.08 -12.52 -4.83
C ALA A 123 6.61 -11.07 -5.06
N LEU A 124 7.09 -10.14 -4.24
CA LEU A 124 6.71 -8.71 -4.32
C LEU A 124 7.59 -7.90 -5.28
N ARG A 125 8.65 -8.49 -5.87
CA ARG A 125 9.60 -7.76 -6.73
C ARG A 125 8.92 -7.07 -7.91
N SER A 126 7.88 -7.68 -8.48
CA SER A 126 7.13 -7.11 -9.63
C SER A 126 6.35 -5.84 -9.28
N LEU A 127 6.07 -5.62 -8.00
CA LEU A 127 5.39 -4.42 -7.50
C LEU A 127 6.39 -3.31 -7.19
N SER A 128 7.63 -3.68 -6.89
CA SER A 128 8.74 -2.73 -6.82
C SER A 128 8.93 -2.09 -8.19
N GLY A 129 8.46 -0.86 -8.37
CA GLY A 129 8.48 -0.17 -9.67
C GLY A 129 7.13 -0.04 -10.39
N ALA A 130 6.04 -0.61 -9.84
CA ALA A 130 4.71 -0.43 -10.41
C ALA A 130 4.25 1.03 -10.28
N SER A 131 3.69 1.60 -11.35
CA SER A 131 3.07 2.93 -11.33
C SER A 131 1.67 2.81 -10.74
N ILE A 132 1.36 3.65 -9.74
CA ILE A 132 0.17 3.45 -8.89
C ILE A 132 -0.87 4.54 -9.09
N SER A 133 -0.46 5.71 -9.58
CA SER A 133 -1.40 6.70 -10.07
C SER A 133 -0.74 7.56 -11.15
N SER A 134 -1.54 7.93 -12.14
CA SER A 134 -1.22 9.01 -13.10
C SER A 134 -1.71 10.39 -12.63
N GLU A 135 -2.54 10.42 -11.58
CA GLU A 135 -3.12 11.61 -10.97
C GLU A 135 -2.94 11.48 -9.45
N ALA A 136 -1.76 11.84 -8.96
CA ALA A 136 -1.49 11.73 -7.53
C ALA A 136 -2.16 12.91 -6.77
N PRO A 137 -2.60 12.70 -5.52
CA PRO A 137 -3.26 13.76 -4.76
C PRO A 137 -2.32 14.95 -4.47
N GLU A 138 -2.85 16.18 -4.51
CA GLU A 138 -2.14 17.43 -4.14
C GLU A 138 -2.16 17.66 -2.61
N GLU A 139 -1.91 16.62 -1.83
CA GLU A 139 -1.89 16.68 -0.37
C GLU A 139 -0.91 15.67 0.23
N PHE A 140 -0.58 15.85 1.51
CA PHE A 140 0.18 14.86 2.26
C PHE A 140 -0.67 13.62 2.49
N ILE A 141 -0.15 12.49 2.04
CA ILE A 141 -0.77 11.18 2.20
C ILE A 141 0.23 10.19 2.80
N ILE A 142 -0.26 9.04 3.23
CA ILE A 142 0.55 7.81 3.20
C ILE A 142 0.10 6.92 2.06
N VAL A 143 1.05 6.19 1.47
CA VAL A 143 0.75 5.03 0.63
C VAL A 143 0.89 3.80 1.49
N ARG A 144 -0.16 2.98 1.53
CA ARG A 144 -0.20 1.73 2.31
C ARG A 144 -0.38 0.56 1.37
N THR A 145 0.38 -0.51 1.58
CA THR A 145 0.15 -1.81 0.95
C THR A 145 -0.28 -2.81 2.01
N THR A 146 -1.42 -3.46 1.80
CA THR A 146 -1.97 -4.48 2.69
C THR A 146 -2.13 -5.79 1.95
N ALA A 147 -1.60 -6.88 2.49
CA ALA A 147 -1.88 -8.23 2.03
C ALA A 147 -3.12 -8.78 2.75
N THR A 148 -4.07 -9.29 1.97
CA THR A 148 -5.32 -9.87 2.45
C THR A 148 -5.62 -11.19 1.74
N LEU A 149 -6.37 -12.07 2.40
CA LEU A 149 -6.93 -13.30 1.84
C LEU A 149 -8.21 -13.07 1.04
N GLN A 150 -8.74 -11.85 1.05
CA GLN A 150 -9.87 -11.48 0.18
C GLN A 150 -9.38 -11.35 -1.26
N SER A 151 -10.15 -11.88 -2.22
CA SER A 151 -9.82 -11.72 -3.63
C SER A 151 -10.14 -10.30 -4.12
N CYS A 152 -9.45 -9.84 -5.17
CA CYS A 152 -9.82 -8.57 -5.79
C CYS A 152 -11.25 -8.57 -6.35
N ASP A 153 -11.77 -9.72 -6.78
CA ASP A 153 -13.17 -9.85 -7.22
C ASP A 153 -14.15 -9.67 -6.05
N GLU A 154 -13.85 -10.23 -4.87
CA GLU A 154 -14.63 -10.02 -3.64
C GLU A 154 -14.65 -8.53 -3.28
N LEU A 155 -13.50 -7.87 -3.36
CA LEU A 155 -13.37 -6.46 -3.03
C LEU A 155 -14.04 -5.55 -4.06
N ALA A 156 -14.03 -5.90 -5.35
CA ALA A 156 -14.62 -5.10 -6.43
C ALA A 156 -16.15 -5.15 -6.46
N ALA A 157 -16.77 -6.19 -5.87
CA ALA A 157 -18.20 -6.40 -5.90
C ALA A 157 -19.04 -5.35 -5.13
N SER A 158 -18.41 -4.48 -4.32
CA SER A 158 -19.07 -3.36 -3.64
C SER A 158 -19.24 -2.17 -4.57
N GLY A 159 -20.37 -2.09 -5.26
CA GLY A 159 -20.68 -1.09 -6.29
C GLY A 159 -20.34 0.38 -5.94
N GLY A 160 -19.13 0.81 -6.33
CA GLY A 160 -18.64 2.18 -6.26
C GLY A 160 -17.24 2.36 -5.66
N GLY A 161 -16.65 1.34 -5.04
CA GLY A 161 -15.29 1.35 -4.47
C GLY A 161 -14.92 -0.02 -3.89
N LEU A 162 -13.63 -0.33 -3.69
CA LEU A 162 -13.24 -1.63 -3.13
C LEU A 162 -13.71 -1.75 -1.67
N ALA A 163 -14.30 -2.89 -1.33
CA ALA A 163 -14.88 -3.16 -0.02
C ALA A 163 -13.89 -2.96 1.14
N ALA A 164 -14.42 -2.79 2.35
CA ALA A 164 -13.61 -2.78 3.56
C ALA A 164 -12.86 -4.11 3.71
N LEU A 165 -11.62 -4.03 4.21
CA LEU A 165 -10.82 -5.21 4.49
C LEU A 165 -11.31 -5.88 5.78
N ARG A 166 -11.42 -7.20 5.75
CA ARG A 166 -11.78 -8.02 6.91
C ARG A 166 -10.55 -8.25 7.77
N GLU A 167 -10.62 -7.89 9.06
CA GLU A 167 -9.47 -7.95 9.97
C GLU A 167 -8.86 -9.35 10.08
N GLU A 168 -9.70 -10.39 10.03
CA GLU A 168 -9.27 -11.79 10.09
C GLU A 168 -8.53 -12.25 8.82
N ALA A 169 -8.76 -11.58 7.70
CA ALA A 169 -8.15 -11.88 6.41
C ALA A 169 -6.80 -11.18 6.20
N LEU A 170 -6.40 -10.27 7.10
CA LEU A 170 -5.16 -9.52 7.01
C LEU A 170 -3.94 -10.40 7.33
N VAL A 171 -2.96 -10.38 6.44
CA VAL A 171 -1.75 -11.21 6.55
C VAL A 171 -0.43 -10.46 6.41
N GLY A 172 -0.47 -9.19 6.01
CA GLY A 172 0.71 -8.33 5.98
C GLY A 172 0.36 -6.88 5.72
N CYS A 173 1.22 -5.96 6.14
CA CYS A 173 1.03 -4.54 5.89
C CYS A 173 2.35 -3.78 5.89
N ALA A 174 2.45 -2.73 5.07
CA ALA A 174 3.52 -1.75 5.09
C ALA A 174 2.97 -0.40 4.60
N TYR A 175 3.60 0.69 5.03
CA TYR A 175 3.19 2.04 4.68
C TYR A 175 4.39 2.96 4.48
N SER A 176 4.19 4.06 3.76
CA SER A 176 5.21 5.09 3.55
C SER A 176 5.25 6.10 4.69
N CYS A 177 6.36 6.83 4.81
CA CYS A 177 6.30 8.14 5.47
C CYS A 177 5.23 9.03 4.80
N PRO A 178 4.67 10.01 5.53
CA PRO A 178 3.89 11.08 4.94
C PRO A 178 4.62 11.71 3.76
N VAL A 179 3.93 11.81 2.64
CA VAL A 179 4.53 12.16 1.36
C VAL A 179 3.56 12.99 0.53
N GLU A 180 4.08 14.00 -0.16
CA GLU A 180 3.35 14.74 -1.18
C GLU A 180 3.78 14.16 -2.55
N LEU A 181 2.98 13.26 -3.10
CA LEU A 181 3.38 12.50 -4.30
C LEU A 181 3.64 13.39 -5.52
N ASN A 182 2.90 14.48 -5.66
CA ASN A 182 3.10 15.44 -6.74
C ASN A 182 4.41 16.22 -6.63
N ALA A 183 5.06 16.24 -5.47
CA ALA A 183 6.33 16.92 -5.25
C ALA A 183 7.55 16.02 -5.51
N ILE A 184 7.36 14.74 -5.83
CA ILE A 184 8.44 13.73 -5.89
C ILE A 184 8.54 13.09 -7.28
N GLU A 185 9.77 12.82 -7.68
CA GLU A 185 10.13 11.94 -8.79
C GLU A 185 11.02 10.82 -8.25
N GLY A 186 10.58 9.56 -8.35
CA GLY A 186 11.35 8.40 -7.90
C GLY A 186 10.57 7.37 -7.07
N ASP A 187 11.28 6.72 -6.16
CA ASP A 187 10.78 5.59 -5.37
C ASP A 187 10.25 6.05 -3.99
N VAL A 188 9.02 5.65 -3.66
CA VAL A 188 8.41 5.78 -2.35
C VAL A 188 8.65 4.49 -1.57
N TYR A 189 9.45 4.60 -0.51
CA TYR A 189 9.74 3.49 0.38
C TYR A 189 8.54 3.14 1.24
N LEU A 190 8.21 1.85 1.28
CA LEU A 190 7.24 1.25 2.19
C LEU A 190 7.96 0.46 3.26
N GLY A 191 7.54 0.64 4.50
CA GLY A 191 8.06 -0.13 5.62
C GLY A 191 6.99 -0.38 6.68
N PHE A 192 7.40 -1.10 7.72
CA PHE A 192 6.56 -1.38 8.86
C PHE A 192 7.39 -1.22 10.13
N ASP A 193 7.04 -0.22 10.95
CA ASP A 193 7.77 0.09 12.17
C ASP A 193 7.35 -0.87 13.29
N THR A 194 8.20 -1.86 13.56
CA THR A 194 8.06 -2.80 14.68
C THR A 194 9.41 -3.05 15.35
N LEU A 195 9.40 -3.20 16.67
CA LEU A 195 10.57 -3.60 17.45
C LEU A 195 10.58 -5.10 17.79
N THR A 196 9.50 -5.82 17.44
CA THR A 196 9.33 -7.24 17.76
C THR A 196 8.78 -8.01 16.57
N GLU A 197 9.03 -9.32 16.54
CA GLU A 197 8.43 -10.20 15.54
C GLU A 197 6.95 -10.51 15.85
N GLN A 198 6.51 -10.39 17.11
CA GLN A 198 5.12 -10.57 17.54
C GLN A 198 4.33 -9.30 17.26
N CYS A 199 3.96 -9.10 15.99
CA CYS A 199 3.39 -7.85 15.50
C CYS A 199 2.06 -8.01 14.76
N ALA A 200 1.35 -9.13 14.94
CA ALA A 200 0.05 -9.37 14.32
C ALA A 200 -0.98 -8.25 14.59
N GLN A 201 -1.01 -7.69 15.81
CA GLN A 201 -1.86 -6.53 16.12
C GLN A 201 -1.46 -5.29 15.32
N GLY A 202 -0.16 -5.05 15.14
CA GLY A 202 0.35 -3.94 14.34
C GLY A 202 -0.07 -4.05 12.86
N VAL A 203 -0.15 -5.26 12.30
CA VAL A 203 -0.67 -5.46 10.94
C VAL A 203 -2.11 -5.00 10.83
N ARG A 204 -2.95 -5.30 11.83
CA ARG A 204 -4.37 -4.85 11.86
C ARG A 204 -4.47 -3.32 11.92
N VAL A 205 -3.68 -2.69 12.79
CA VAL A 205 -3.63 -1.23 12.93
C VAL A 205 -3.15 -0.57 11.63
N CYS A 206 -2.08 -1.09 11.04
CA CYS A 206 -1.55 -0.59 9.78
C CYS A 206 -2.61 -0.67 8.67
N ALA A 207 -3.34 -1.78 8.58
CA ALA A 207 -4.36 -2.02 7.57
C ALA A 207 -5.70 -1.33 7.84
N SER A 208 -5.94 -0.79 9.04
CA SER A 208 -7.23 -0.18 9.38
C SER A 208 -7.44 1.11 8.58
N GLY A 209 -8.64 1.30 8.02
CA GLY A 209 -8.94 2.43 7.14
C GLY A 209 -8.70 3.82 7.76
N ASP A 210 -8.70 3.88 9.09
CA ASP A 210 -8.63 5.06 9.93
C ASP A 210 -7.36 5.13 10.80
N LEU A 211 -6.46 4.14 10.68
CA LEU A 211 -5.25 3.98 11.51
C LEU A 211 -5.49 4.06 13.03
N HIS A 212 -6.68 3.69 13.52
CA HIS A 212 -7.02 3.77 14.94
C HIS A 212 -6.52 2.55 15.71
N TRP A 213 -5.86 2.79 16.85
CA TRP A 213 -5.57 1.75 17.84
C TRP A 213 -6.81 1.50 18.71
N ARG A 214 -7.23 0.23 18.81
CA ARG A 214 -8.01 -0.23 19.96
C ARG A 214 -7.04 -0.91 20.94
N PRO A 215 -6.91 -0.42 22.18
CA PRO A 215 -6.04 -1.01 23.20
C PRO A 215 -6.46 -2.43 23.55
#